data_AF-A0A359LQL4-F1
#
_entry.id   AF-A0A359LQL4-F1
#
_cell.length_a   1.000
_cell.length_b   1.000
_cell.length_c   1.000
_cell.angle_alpha   90.00
_cell.angle_beta   90.00
_cell.angle_gamma   90.00
#
_symmetry.space_group_name_H-M   'P 1'
#
loop_
_entity.id
_entity.type
_entity.pdbx_description
1 polymer ?
#
loop_
_entity_poly.entity_id
_entity_poly.type
_entity_poly.pdbx_seq_one_letter_code
_entity_poly.pdbx_strand_id
1 'polypeptide(L)'
;MNISRNVVLDLVPVYLAGEASPDTKALVEEFASRDAEIATLLAEGQSWTLPACPGFTSTQEKETLNMTKRLIRLRATLFGLALFLSLVPFTFGRVNGTQFLLLRDAPEQAAVSAVCALAAWAGWFAVRRRLSVSGL
;
A
#
# COMPACT_ATOMS: atom_id res chain seq x y z
N MET A 1 42.62 -7.22 3.61
CA MET A 1 41.50 -7.63 2.72
C MET A 1 41.63 -6.80 1.45
N ASN A 2 41.67 -7.40 0.27
CA ASN A 2 41.86 -6.64 -0.98
C ASN A 2 40.49 -6.29 -1.54
N ILE A 3 40.06 -5.04 -1.40
CA ILE A 3 38.78 -4.56 -1.93
C ILE A 3 38.98 -4.21 -3.40
N SER A 4 38.10 -4.72 -4.28
CA SER A 4 38.24 -4.46 -5.71
C SER A 4 37.80 -3.05 -6.05
N ARG A 5 38.43 -2.47 -7.08
CA ARG A 5 38.09 -1.15 -7.61
C ARG A 5 36.61 -0.99 -7.93
N ASN A 6 35.99 -2.02 -8.51
CA ASN A 6 34.58 -1.99 -8.90
C ASN A 6 33.65 -1.84 -7.70
N VAL A 7 33.98 -2.49 -6.58
CA VAL A 7 33.20 -2.33 -5.34
C VAL A 7 33.27 -0.88 -4.84
N VAL A 8 34.41 -0.21 -4.99
CA VAL A 8 34.53 1.21 -4.62
C VAL A 8 33.72 2.09 -5.57
N LEU A 9 33.75 1.82 -6.89
CA LEU A 9 32.93 2.55 -7.86
C LEU A 9 31.43 2.42 -7.57
N ASP A 10 30.96 1.24 -7.17
CA ASP A 10 29.57 1.01 -6.77
C ASP A 10 29.17 1.81 -5.52
N LEU A 11 30.14 2.17 -4.67
CA LEU A 11 29.93 2.94 -3.45
C LEU A 11 29.96 4.47 -3.68
N VAL A 12 30.51 4.94 -4.80
CA VAL A 12 30.60 6.37 -5.13
C VAL A 12 29.24 7.07 -5.14
N PRO A 13 28.15 6.53 -5.73
CA PRO A 13 26.84 7.17 -5.70
C PRO A 13 26.30 7.38 -4.27
N VAL A 14 26.49 6.40 -3.38
CA VAL A 14 26.04 6.47 -1.99
C VAL A 14 26.88 7.46 -1.19
N TYR A 15 28.18 7.55 -1.48
CA TYR A 15 29.06 8.58 -0.93
C TYR A 15 28.61 9.98 -1.35
N LEU A 16 28.34 10.19 -2.64
CA LEU A 16 27.87 11.46 -3.19
C LEU A 16 26.48 11.87 -2.68
N ALA A 17 25.60 10.90 -2.42
CA ALA A 17 24.30 11.13 -1.79
C ALA A 17 24.39 11.53 -0.30
N GLY A 18 25.57 11.42 0.32
CA GLY A 18 25.79 11.73 1.74
C GLY A 18 25.28 10.67 2.72
N GLU A 19 24.70 9.58 2.21
CA GLU A 19 24.12 8.47 2.99
C GLU A 19 25.13 7.38 3.35
N ALA A 20 26.38 7.49 2.88
CA ALA A 20 27.45 6.57 3.23
C ALA A 20 27.78 6.58 4.74
N SER A 21 28.02 5.40 5.30
CA SER A 21 28.52 5.26 6.67
C SER A 21 29.94 5.86 6.80
N PRO A 22 30.41 6.18 8.02
CA PRO A 22 31.75 6.71 8.24
C PRO A 22 32.85 5.83 7.64
N ASP A 23 32.73 4.51 7.79
CA ASP A 23 33.69 3.54 7.27
C ASP A 23 33.72 3.52 5.73
N THR A 24 32.55 3.63 5.09
CA THR A 24 32.45 3.71 3.64
C THR A 24 33.05 5.01 3.09
N LYS A 25 32.90 6.14 3.80
CA LYS A 25 33.51 7.41 3.41
C LYS A 25 35.03 7.34 3.43
N ALA A 26 35.60 6.83 4.53
CA ALA A 26 37.04 6.66 4.66
C ALA A 26 37.63 5.75 3.57
N LEU A 27 36.90 4.68 3.21
CA LEU A 27 37.32 3.76 2.14
C LEU A 27 37.33 4.45 0.75
N VAL A 28 36.29 5.20 0.41
CA VAL A 28 36.20 5.90 -0.89
C VAL A 28 37.27 6.99 -0.98
N GLU A 29 37.52 7.74 0.10
CA GLU A 29 38.57 8.76 0.17
C GLU A 29 39.98 8.16 0.04
N GLU A 30 40.24 7.02 0.71
CA GLU A 30 41.52 6.31 0.59
C GLU A 30 41.77 5.88 -0.86
N PHE A 31 40.74 5.35 -1.54
CA PHE A 31 40.86 4.94 -2.95
C PHE A 31 40.98 6.13 -3.89
N ALA A 32 40.28 7.24 -3.65
CA ALA A 32 40.41 8.47 -4.43
C ALA A 32 41.82 9.07 -4.34
N SER A 33 42.52 8.90 -3.21
CA SER A 33 43.91 9.34 -3.07
C SER A 33 44.90 8.54 -3.92
N ARG A 34 44.54 7.32 -4.32
CA ARG A 34 45.38 6.38 -5.06
C ARG A 34 44.99 6.24 -6.54
N ASP A 35 43.73 6.52 -6.86
CA ASP A 35 43.16 6.37 -8.21
C ASP A 35 42.57 7.70 -8.70
N ALA A 36 43.24 8.29 -9.69
CA ALA A 36 42.86 9.57 -10.28
C ALA A 36 41.47 9.53 -10.94
N GLU A 37 41.01 8.38 -11.43
CA GLU A 37 39.72 8.24 -12.12
C GLU A 37 38.55 8.29 -11.12
N ILE A 38 38.75 7.74 -9.92
CA ILE A 38 37.77 7.86 -8.81
C ILE A 38 37.73 9.31 -8.33
N ALA A 39 38.88 9.98 -8.23
CA ALA A 39 38.94 11.39 -7.86
C ALA A 39 38.19 12.29 -8.87
N THR A 40 38.32 12.02 -10.18
CA THR A 40 37.57 12.76 -11.21
C THR A 40 36.08 12.51 -11.11
N LEU A 41 35.65 11.25 -10.89
CA LEU A 41 34.24 10.90 -10.71
C LEU A 41 33.61 11.60 -9.50
N LEU A 42 34.35 11.74 -8.40
CA LEU A 42 33.90 12.46 -7.22
C LEU A 42 33.74 13.96 -7.48
N ALA A 43 34.68 14.58 -8.21
CA ALA A 43 34.62 15.99 -8.58
C ALA A 43 33.43 16.28 -9.53
N GLU A 44 33.21 15.42 -10.53
CA GLU A 44 32.06 15.51 -11.43
C GLU A 44 30.74 15.26 -10.69
N GLY A 45 30.70 14.26 -9.82
CA GLY A 45 29.53 13.89 -9.04
C GLY A 45 29.09 14.93 -8.02
N GLN A 46 30.00 15.72 -7.45
CA GLN A 46 29.65 16.84 -6.56
C GLN A 46 28.88 17.96 -7.28
N SER A 47 29.08 18.12 -8.59
CA SER A 47 28.30 19.05 -9.39
C SER A 47 26.87 18.55 -9.66
N TRP A 48 26.65 17.23 -9.51
CA TRP A 48 25.36 16.60 -9.69
C TRP A 48 24.52 16.77 -8.42
N THR A 49 23.69 17.80 -8.41
CA THR A 49 22.62 17.92 -7.42
C THR A 49 21.54 16.90 -7.77
N LEU A 50 21.56 15.74 -7.12
CA LEU A 50 20.44 14.81 -7.18
C LEU A 50 19.18 15.55 -6.70
N PRO A 51 18.04 15.44 -7.42
CA PRO A 51 16.80 16.00 -6.93
C PRO A 51 16.53 15.41 -5.55
N ALA A 52 16.29 16.27 -4.56
CA ALA A 52 16.00 15.82 -3.21
C ALA A 52 14.88 14.79 -3.26
N CYS A 53 15.18 13.56 -2.84
CA CYS A 53 14.14 12.56 -2.65
C CYS A 53 13.13 13.17 -1.67
N PRO A 54 11.83 13.27 -2.00
CA PRO A 54 10.85 13.78 -1.06
C PRO A 54 10.95 12.93 0.19
N GLY A 55 11.44 13.54 1.28
CA GLY A 55 11.66 12.84 2.53
C GLY A 55 10.32 12.34 3.04
N PHE A 56 10.05 11.05 2.87
CA PHE A 56 8.93 10.41 3.53
C PHE A 56 9.24 10.42 5.02
N THR A 57 8.61 11.33 5.77
CA THR A 57 8.68 11.26 7.23
C THR A 57 8.11 9.90 7.65
N SER A 58 8.76 9.20 8.59
CA SER A 58 8.30 7.88 9.08
C SER A 58 6.82 7.87 9.49
N THR A 59 6.29 9.03 9.87
CA THR A 59 4.86 9.27 10.17
C THR A 59 3.97 9.18 8.92
N GLN A 60 4.36 9.79 7.80
CA GLN A 60 3.59 9.76 6.54
C GLN A 60 3.47 8.35 5.94
N GLU A 61 4.51 7.54 6.05
CA GLU A 61 4.46 6.15 5.57
C GLU A 61 3.45 5.32 6.37
N LYS A 62 3.48 5.44 7.71
CA LYS A 62 2.53 4.75 8.60
C LYS A 62 1.10 5.23 8.40
N GLU A 63 0.89 6.53 8.21
CA GLU A 63 -0.42 7.10 7.93
C GLU A 63 -1.00 6.57 6.62
N THR A 64 -0.19 6.57 5.56
CA THR A 64 -0.58 6.05 4.25
C THR A 64 -0.92 4.56 4.32
N LEU A 65 -0.10 3.76 5.02
CA LEU A 65 -0.37 2.35 5.25
C LEU A 65 -1.67 2.13 6.04
N ASN A 66 -1.92 2.92 7.08
CA ASN A 66 -3.14 2.81 7.89
C ASN A 66 -4.38 3.21 7.10
N MET A 67 -4.30 4.25 6.27
CA MET A 67 -5.37 4.64 5.36
C MET A 67 -5.69 3.51 4.38
N THR A 68 -4.67 2.93 3.74
CA THR A 68 -4.84 1.81 2.80
C THR A 68 -5.45 0.58 3.48
N LYS A 69 -4.94 0.18 4.66
CA LYS A 69 -5.50 -0.92 5.46
C LYS A 69 -6.95 -0.68 5.86
N ARG A 70 -7.33 0.56 6.18
CA ARG A 70 -8.70 0.92 6.52
C ARG A 70 -9.63 0.81 5.30
N LEU A 71 -9.19 1.28 4.13
CA LEU A 71 -9.98 1.20 2.90
C LEU A 71 -10.18 -0.25 2.44
N ILE A 72 -9.14 -1.08 2.51
CA ILE A 72 -9.23 -2.51 2.19
C ILE A 72 -10.22 -3.21 3.14
N ARG A 73 -10.11 -2.97 4.46
CA ARG A 73 -11.05 -3.52 5.44
C ARG A 73 -12.48 -3.06 5.17
N LEU A 74 -12.69 -1.77 4.94
CA LEU A 74 -14.01 -1.21 4.66
C LEU A 74 -14.63 -1.82 3.38
N ARG A 75 -13.83 -1.99 2.32
CA ARG A 75 -14.29 -2.65 1.09
C ARG A 75 -14.70 -4.10 1.36
N ALA A 76 -13.89 -4.84 2.10
CA ALA A 76 -14.18 -6.23 2.45
C ALA A 76 -15.43 -6.36 3.33
N THR A 77 -15.59 -5.49 4.34
CA THR A 77 -16.77 -5.49 5.22
C THR A 77 -18.03 -5.10 4.48
N LEU A 78 -18.00 -4.08 3.62
CA LEU A 78 -19.14 -3.68 2.80
C LEU A 78 -19.54 -4.79 1.82
N PHE A 79 -18.58 -5.47 1.21
CA PHE A 79 -18.85 -6.59 0.31
C PHE A 79 -19.49 -7.76 1.06
N GLY A 80 -18.93 -8.15 2.21
CA GLY A 80 -19.47 -9.22 3.05
C GLY A 80 -20.88 -8.89 3.56
N LEU A 81 -21.10 -7.64 3.99
CA LEU A 81 -22.41 -7.16 4.45
C LEU A 81 -23.45 -7.15 3.32
N ALA A 82 -23.07 -6.66 2.13
CA ALA A 82 -23.94 -6.66 0.96
C ALA A 82 -24.33 -8.08 0.56
N LEU A 83 -23.36 -8.99 0.52
CA LEU A 83 -23.60 -10.40 0.20
C LEU A 83 -24.51 -11.07 1.25
N PHE A 84 -24.21 -10.89 2.53
CA PHE A 84 -25.04 -11.40 3.61
C PHE A 84 -26.50 -10.92 3.49
N LEU A 85 -26.72 -9.61 3.38
CA LEU A 85 -28.07 -9.03 3.24
C LEU A 85 -28.79 -9.50 1.97
N SER A 86 -28.07 -9.72 0.87
CA SER A 86 -28.64 -10.31 -0.34
C SER A 86 -29.08 -11.76 -0.16
N LEU A 87 -28.44 -12.53 0.72
CA LEU A 87 -28.83 -13.91 1.01
C LEU A 87 -29.94 -14.03 2.07
N VAL A 88 -30.11 -13.06 2.96
CA VAL A 88 -31.12 -13.09 4.04
C VAL A 88 -32.53 -13.46 3.53
N PRO A 89 -33.07 -12.88 2.44
CA PRO A 89 -34.39 -13.25 1.91
C PRO A 89 -34.53 -14.74 1.56
N PHE A 90 -33.43 -15.38 1.14
CA PHE A 90 -33.42 -16.79 0.74
C PHE A 90 -33.22 -17.75 1.92
N THR A 91 -33.25 -17.25 3.16
CA THR A 91 -33.17 -18.10 4.35
C THR A 91 -34.41 -18.99 4.42
N PHE A 92 -34.17 -20.29 4.54
CA PHE A 92 -35.19 -21.31 4.68
C PHE A 92 -34.93 -22.17 5.92
N GLY A 93 -36.01 -22.65 6.54
CA GLY A 93 -35.94 -23.44 7.76
C GLY A 93 -37.20 -24.26 7.96
N ARG A 94 -37.27 -25.00 9.07
CA ARG A 94 -38.48 -25.71 9.49
C ARG A 94 -38.89 -25.22 10.86
N VAL A 95 -40.07 -24.61 10.95
CA VAL A 95 -40.65 -24.15 12.21
C VAL A 95 -41.95 -24.93 12.39
N ASN A 96 -42.10 -25.61 13.54
CA ASN A 96 -43.30 -26.38 13.89
C ASN A 96 -43.73 -27.41 12.81
N GLY A 97 -42.78 -28.03 12.13
CA GLY A 97 -43.06 -29.02 11.06
C GLY A 97 -43.34 -28.44 9.67
N THR A 98 -43.59 -27.14 9.56
CA THR A 98 -43.80 -26.45 8.28
C THR A 98 -42.50 -25.88 7.71
N GLN A 99 -42.33 -25.96 6.39
CA GLN A 99 -41.20 -25.33 5.70
C GLN A 99 -41.42 -23.81 5.69
N PHE A 100 -40.53 -23.10 6.38
CA PHE A 100 -40.49 -21.65 6.45
C PHE A 100 -39.50 -21.12 5.42
N LEU A 101 -39.91 -20.11 4.64
CA LEU A 101 -39.06 -19.39 3.71
C LEU A 101 -39.29 -17.89 3.93
N LEU A 102 -38.24 -17.16 4.32
CA LEU A 102 -38.37 -15.77 4.76
C LEU A 102 -38.98 -14.86 3.67
N LEU A 103 -38.61 -15.07 2.41
CA LEU A 103 -39.18 -14.35 1.27
C LEU A 103 -40.70 -14.55 1.08
N ARG A 104 -41.24 -15.71 1.46
CA ARG A 104 -42.66 -16.07 1.27
C ARG A 104 -43.48 -15.76 2.51
N ASP A 105 -42.95 -16.13 3.67
CA ASP A 105 -43.69 -16.11 4.94
C ASP A 105 -43.52 -14.78 5.70
N ALA A 106 -42.50 -13.98 5.36
CA ALA A 106 -42.26 -12.65 5.94
C ALA A 106 -41.73 -11.65 4.88
N PRO A 107 -42.55 -11.27 3.88
CA PRO A 107 -42.13 -10.43 2.76
C PRO A 107 -41.67 -9.03 3.18
N GLU A 108 -42.19 -8.48 4.28
CA GLU A 108 -41.74 -7.18 4.81
C GLU A 108 -40.28 -7.22 5.26
N GLN A 109 -39.87 -8.28 5.95
CA GLN A 109 -38.49 -8.46 6.41
C GLN A 109 -37.54 -8.72 5.23
N ALA A 110 -38.01 -9.48 4.24
CA ALA A 110 -37.30 -9.67 2.98
C ALA A 110 -37.10 -8.35 2.21
N ALA A 111 -38.11 -7.49 2.17
CA ALA A 111 -38.01 -6.18 1.52
C ALA A 111 -37.03 -5.25 2.24
N VAL A 112 -37.07 -5.19 3.58
CA VAL A 112 -36.14 -4.38 4.38
C VAL A 112 -34.70 -4.83 4.16
N SER A 113 -34.43 -6.13 4.21
CA SER A 113 -33.08 -6.67 3.96
C SER A 113 -32.61 -6.41 2.53
N ALA A 114 -33.49 -6.48 1.53
CA ALA A 114 -33.17 -6.14 0.14
C ALA A 114 -32.82 -4.65 -0.04
N VAL A 115 -33.55 -3.73 0.60
CA VAL A 115 -33.23 -2.29 0.58
C VAL A 115 -31.88 -2.02 1.24
N CYS A 116 -31.61 -2.65 2.39
CA CYS A 116 -30.30 -2.57 3.04
C CYS A 116 -29.17 -3.14 2.18
N ALA A 117 -29.41 -4.24 1.46
CA ALA A 117 -28.45 -4.82 0.52
C ALA A 117 -28.11 -3.82 -0.61
N LEU A 118 -29.12 -3.16 -1.19
CA LEU A 118 -28.91 -2.14 -2.22
C LEU A 118 -28.07 -0.96 -1.71
N ALA A 119 -28.33 -0.49 -0.49
CA ALA A 119 -27.53 0.56 0.15
C ALA A 119 -26.08 0.10 0.37
N ALA A 120 -25.85 -1.13 0.83
CA ALA A 120 -24.53 -1.69 1.03
C ALA A 120 -23.76 -1.85 -0.30
N TRP A 121 -24.42 -2.28 -1.37
CA TRP A 121 -23.86 -2.32 -2.72
C TRP A 121 -23.49 -0.92 -3.23
N ALA A 122 -24.38 0.07 -3.07
CA ALA A 122 -24.10 1.45 -3.44
C ALA A 122 -22.87 2.00 -2.69
N GLY A 123 -22.77 1.73 -1.39
CA GLY A 123 -21.59 2.07 -0.58
C GLY A 123 -20.32 1.39 -1.08
N TRP A 124 -20.38 0.10 -1.40
CA TRP A 124 -19.25 -0.65 -1.98
C TRP A 124 -18.80 -0.07 -3.33
N PHE A 125 -19.74 0.25 -4.22
CA PHE A 125 -19.45 0.89 -5.50
C PHE A 125 -18.80 2.27 -5.31
N ALA A 126 -19.28 3.07 -4.36
CA ALA A 126 -18.68 4.37 -4.05
C ALA A 126 -17.22 4.24 -3.57
N VAL A 127 -16.94 3.28 -2.67
CA VAL A 127 -15.57 3.00 -2.19
C VAL A 127 -14.68 2.50 -3.33
N ARG A 128 -15.20 1.61 -4.20
CA ARG A 128 -14.48 1.13 -5.38
C ARG A 128 -14.14 2.25 -6.35
N ARG A 129 -15.08 3.17 -6.61
CA ARG A 129 -14.83 4.32 -7.50
C ARG A 129 -13.77 5.26 -6.93
N ARG A 130 -13.78 5.51 -5.62
CA ARG A 130 -12.73 6.33 -4.96
C ARG A 130 -11.34 5.72 -5.11
N LEU A 131 -11.20 4.40 -4.95
CA LEU A 131 -9.93 3.72 -5.13
C LEU A 131 -9.40 3.80 -6.57
N SER A 132 -10.29 3.64 -7.57
CA SER A 132 -9.92 3.72 -8.99
C SER A 132 -9.44 5.11 -9.42
N VAL A 133 -9.94 6.17 -8.80
CA VAL A 133 -9.53 7.56 -9.10
C VAL A 133 -8.19 7.90 -8.45
N SER A 134 -7.82 7.23 -7.36
CA SER A 134 -6.55 7.42 -6.66
C SER A 134 -5.37 6.65 -7.28
N GLY A 135 -5.57 5.91 -8.37
CA GLY A 135 -4.48 5.23 -9.10
C GLY A 135 -3.84 4.05 -8.37
N LEU A 136 -4.54 3.45 -7.40
CA LEU A 136 -4.17 2.16 -6.78
C LEU A 136 -4.78 0.97 -7.53
#